data_AF-B5Y7B1-F1
#
_entry.id   AF-B5Y7B1-F1
#
_cell.length_a   1.000
_cell.length_b   1.000
_cell.length_c   1.000
_cell.angle_alpha   90.00
_cell.angle_beta   90.00
_cell.angle_gamma   90.00
#
_symmetry.space_group_name_H-M   'P 1'
#
loop_
_entity.id
_entity.type
_entity.pdbx_description
1 polymer ?
#
loop_
_entity_poly.entity_id
_entity_poly.type
_entity_poly.pdbx_seq_one_letter_code
_entity_poly.pdbx_strand_id
1 'polypeptide(L)'
;MEGVYTKKLTCPVCKSEVYVARLKHGAYTVISRDSDLHPWVNGINPIYYVGAVCENCGYAALESHFEEVPPDEIKKLLPLLAKKRLAGIKGVREERTWEDALYVLSSVFEQYEIRNTDPYNLGYVAQNIAWLYREIKDEENEQVWLEKALQYYLKAYESSAQLPSTLGEAGLGYLIADLYARLGNYRDALQWASRVVQMPKNRKKVLFDQLSRELWQDLREKYKSSSQEERNWRTTLRTDVQRTLQSKGVLTTTMDSLIRNVGLWASGEIVKDLQDLTKEDIEAVASFEWFNKLIEISSGHKIIGDIQLAKLLSSGQEEPAVYLMPERWPEPPAMVLTDQPLSSGKKILWQGYGFLKGKVRKLFIMEV
;
A
#
# COMPACT_ATOMS: atom_id res chain seq x y z
N MET A 1 28.14 -28.85 -4.44
CA MET A 1 28.04 -27.85 -3.36
C MET A 1 26.85 -28.22 -2.48
N GLU A 2 27.06 -28.27 -1.17
CA GLU A 2 26.18 -28.93 -0.19
C GLU A 2 25.18 -27.94 0.41
N GLY A 3 24.04 -27.69 -0.23
CA GLY A 3 23.00 -26.85 0.38
C GLY A 3 21.67 -26.77 -0.36
N VAL A 4 21.66 -27.05 -1.67
CA VAL A 4 20.45 -26.98 -2.51
C VAL A 4 20.24 -28.33 -3.21
N TYR A 5 18.98 -28.68 -3.46
CA TYR A 5 18.58 -29.80 -4.33
C TYR A 5 17.41 -29.37 -5.21
N THR A 6 17.22 -30.08 -6.31
CA THR A 6 16.18 -29.72 -7.29
C THR A 6 14.97 -30.64 -7.11
N LYS A 7 13.78 -30.04 -7.00
CA LYS A 7 12.50 -30.74 -7.00
C LYS A 7 11.84 -30.58 -8.36
N LYS A 8 11.36 -31.70 -8.92
CA LYS A 8 10.56 -31.71 -10.13
C LYS A 8 9.10 -31.40 -9.79
N LEU A 9 8.52 -30.43 -10.49
CA LEU A 9 7.11 -30.05 -10.47
C LEU A 9 6.53 -30.10 -11.89
N THR A 10 5.21 -30.16 -12.01
CA THR A 10 4.51 -30.06 -13.31
C THR A 10 3.84 -28.71 -13.43
N CYS A 11 4.13 -27.94 -14.49
CA CYS A 11 3.46 -26.65 -14.71
C CYS A 11 1.96 -26.86 -14.98
N PRO A 12 1.05 -26.27 -14.19
CA PRO A 12 -0.40 -26.48 -14.39
C PRO A 12 -0.90 -25.87 -15.70
N VAL A 13 -0.19 -24.86 -16.23
CA VAL A 13 -0.55 -24.13 -17.46
C VAL A 13 -0.12 -24.86 -18.73
N CYS A 14 1.19 -25.09 -18.90
CA CYS A 14 1.75 -25.64 -20.14
C CYS A 14 2.18 -27.11 -20.04
N LYS A 15 2.00 -27.74 -18.86
CA LYS A 15 2.34 -29.14 -18.57
C LYS A 15 3.83 -29.50 -18.73
N SER A 16 4.71 -28.51 -18.92
CA SER A 16 6.15 -28.75 -18.93
C SER A 16 6.64 -29.15 -17.55
N GLU A 17 7.73 -29.90 -17.52
CA GLU A 17 8.48 -30.16 -16.30
C GLU A 17 9.15 -28.86 -15.84
N VAL A 18 9.04 -28.54 -14.55
CA VAL A 18 9.68 -27.38 -13.93
C VAL A 18 10.57 -27.88 -12.81
N TYR A 19 11.84 -27.49 -12.86
CA TYR A 19 12.86 -27.88 -11.90
C TYR A 19 13.08 -26.72 -10.93
N VAL A 20 12.62 -26.88 -9.69
CA VAL A 20 12.69 -25.82 -8.68
C VAL A 20 13.74 -26.18 -7.64
N ALA A 21 14.67 -25.26 -7.43
CA ALA A 21 15.67 -25.38 -6.38
C ALA A 21 15.02 -25.26 -4.99
N ARG A 22 15.42 -26.14 -4.08
CA ARG A 22 15.01 -26.20 -2.67
C ARG A 22 16.22 -26.32 -1.77
N LEU A 23 16.12 -25.73 -0.59
CA LEU A 23 17.16 -25.85 0.43
C LEU A 23 17.15 -27.23 1.08
N LYS A 24 18.33 -27.84 1.18
CA LYS A 24 18.57 -29.05 1.98
C LYS A 24 18.46 -28.73 3.46
N HIS A 25 18.18 -29.74 4.27
CA HIS A 25 18.27 -29.60 5.72
C HIS A 25 19.69 -29.16 6.11
N GLY A 26 19.81 -28.16 6.98
CA GLY A 26 21.10 -27.61 7.40
C GLY A 26 21.72 -26.58 6.44
N ALA A 27 21.06 -26.20 5.34
CA ALA A 27 21.57 -25.18 4.40
C ALA A 27 21.74 -23.79 5.02
N TYR A 28 21.05 -23.52 6.13
CA TYR A 28 21.19 -22.30 6.90
C TYR A 28 20.86 -22.54 8.38
N THR A 29 21.34 -21.63 9.23
CA THR A 29 20.95 -21.51 10.64
C THR A 29 20.41 -20.11 10.89
N VAL A 30 19.25 -20.01 11.55
CA VAL A 30 18.67 -18.70 11.93
C VAL A 30 19.46 -18.14 13.11
N ILE A 31 20.08 -16.98 12.90
CA ILE A 31 20.85 -16.24 13.91
C ILE A 31 19.89 -15.44 14.80
N SER A 32 18.98 -14.70 14.18
CA SER A 32 17.97 -13.88 14.86
C SER A 32 16.75 -13.70 13.97
N ARG A 33 15.69 -13.12 14.54
CA ARG A 33 14.52 -12.68 13.79
C ARG A 33 14.17 -11.26 14.18
N ASP A 34 13.81 -10.46 13.19
CA ASP A 34 13.16 -9.18 13.48
C ASP A 34 11.72 -9.43 13.94
N SER A 35 11.09 -8.39 14.48
CA SER A 35 9.72 -8.46 15.01
C SER A 35 8.65 -8.82 13.95
N ASP A 36 8.86 -8.51 12.68
CA ASP A 36 7.97 -8.97 11.61
C ASP A 36 8.26 -10.40 11.16
N LEU A 37 9.15 -11.11 11.86
CA LEU A 37 9.63 -12.47 11.62
C LEU A 37 10.65 -12.61 10.47
N HIS A 38 11.20 -11.50 9.97
CA HIS A 38 12.32 -11.56 9.02
C HIS A 38 13.49 -12.37 9.61
N PRO A 39 13.93 -13.47 8.97
CA PRO A 39 15.02 -14.28 9.48
C PRO A 39 16.37 -13.74 9.05
N TRP A 40 17.23 -13.40 10.02
CA TRP A 40 18.65 -13.23 9.76
C TRP A 40 19.34 -14.58 9.88
N VAL A 41 20.03 -15.02 8.83
CA VAL A 41 20.57 -16.38 8.74
C VAL A 41 22.07 -16.40 8.46
N ASN A 42 22.73 -17.44 8.95
CA ASN A 42 24.05 -17.85 8.47
C ASN A 42 23.86 -18.96 7.43
N GLY A 43 24.42 -18.82 6.23
CA GLY A 43 24.24 -19.75 5.12
C GLY A 43 23.30 -19.20 4.04
N ILE A 44 22.56 -20.09 3.38
CA ILE A 44 21.71 -19.72 2.23
C ILE A 44 20.41 -19.09 2.70
N ASN A 45 20.05 -17.94 2.13
CA ASN A 45 18.83 -17.24 2.51
C ASN A 45 17.56 -18.01 2.06
N PRO A 46 16.67 -18.42 2.99
CA PRO A 46 15.45 -19.13 2.65
C PRO A 46 14.44 -18.32 1.84
N ILE A 47 14.43 -16.99 1.97
CA ILE A 47 13.50 -16.11 1.25
C ILE A 47 13.66 -16.27 -0.26
N TYR A 48 14.89 -16.53 -0.70
CA TYR A 48 15.20 -16.65 -2.13
C TYR A 48 14.49 -17.85 -2.77
N TYR A 49 14.06 -18.84 -1.99
CA TYR A 49 13.52 -20.12 -2.45
C TYR A 49 12.00 -20.28 -2.24
N VAL A 50 11.31 -19.21 -1.84
CA VAL A 50 9.86 -19.25 -1.51
C VAL A 50 8.96 -19.46 -2.75
N GLY A 51 9.33 -18.87 -3.88
CA GLY A 51 8.56 -18.93 -5.12
C GLY A 51 9.17 -19.83 -6.20
N ALA A 52 8.39 -20.11 -7.23
CA ALA A 52 8.79 -20.85 -8.41
C ALA A 52 8.27 -20.17 -9.69
N VAL A 53 9.02 -20.29 -10.79
CA VAL A 53 8.66 -19.81 -12.13
C VAL A 53 8.85 -20.93 -13.13
N CYS A 54 7.88 -21.11 -14.02
CA CYS A 54 7.99 -21.98 -15.18
C CYS A 54 8.77 -21.26 -16.28
N GLU A 55 9.94 -21.77 -16.65
CA GLU A 55 10.79 -21.18 -17.68
C GLU A 55 10.21 -21.30 -19.10
N ASN A 56 9.21 -22.17 -19.31
CA ASN A 56 8.57 -22.36 -20.62
C ASN A 56 7.41 -21.37 -20.89
N CYS A 57 6.62 -21.02 -19.88
CA CYS A 57 5.44 -20.16 -20.06
C CYS A 57 5.37 -18.95 -19.12
N GLY A 58 6.29 -18.81 -18.17
CA GLY A 58 6.36 -17.69 -17.23
C GLY A 58 5.38 -17.78 -16.08
N TYR A 59 4.67 -18.90 -15.92
CA TYR A 59 3.76 -19.13 -14.80
C TYR A 59 4.54 -19.12 -13.48
N ALA A 60 4.04 -18.39 -12.48
CA ALA A 60 4.71 -18.25 -11.19
C ALA A 60 3.72 -18.40 -10.03
N ALA A 61 4.16 -19.06 -8.97
CA ALA A 61 3.43 -19.19 -7.72
C ALA A 61 4.39 -19.44 -6.55
N LEU A 62 3.86 -19.35 -5.33
CA LEU A 62 4.51 -19.94 -4.17
C LEU A 62 4.76 -21.42 -4.43
N GLU A 63 5.92 -21.91 -4.03
CA GLU A 63 6.32 -23.28 -4.34
C GLU A 63 5.37 -24.33 -3.74
N SER A 64 4.77 -24.01 -2.58
CA SER A 64 3.76 -24.83 -1.91
C SER A 64 2.42 -24.92 -2.64
N HIS A 65 2.09 -23.96 -3.51
CA HIS A 65 0.81 -23.88 -4.22
C HIS A 65 0.98 -23.97 -5.75
N PHE A 66 2.17 -24.36 -6.23
CA PHE A 66 2.53 -24.25 -7.64
C PHE A 66 1.69 -25.14 -8.56
N GLU A 67 1.27 -26.31 -8.09
CA GLU A 67 0.49 -27.28 -8.89
C GLU A 67 -1.03 -27.11 -8.67
N GLU A 68 -1.44 -26.29 -7.71
CA GLU A 68 -2.82 -26.16 -7.22
C GLU A 68 -3.52 -24.93 -7.82
N VAL A 69 -3.73 -24.90 -9.14
CA VAL A 69 -4.43 -23.79 -9.81
C VAL A 69 -5.69 -24.26 -10.54
N PRO A 70 -6.87 -23.71 -10.18
CA PRO A 70 -8.11 -23.97 -10.91
C PRO A 70 -8.02 -23.54 -12.39
N PRO A 71 -8.61 -24.29 -13.35
CA PRO A 71 -8.59 -23.92 -14.76
C PRO A 71 -9.10 -22.51 -15.08
N ASP A 72 -10.09 -22.01 -14.33
CA ASP A 72 -10.63 -20.67 -14.54
C ASP A 72 -9.67 -19.56 -14.10
N GLU A 73 -8.81 -19.81 -13.10
CA GLU A 73 -7.73 -18.89 -12.74
C GLU A 73 -6.62 -18.89 -13.79
N ILE A 74 -6.31 -20.04 -14.38
CA ILE A 74 -5.34 -20.13 -15.49
C ILE A 74 -5.79 -19.27 -16.68
N LYS A 75 -7.09 -19.28 -17.02
CA LYS A 75 -7.63 -18.46 -18.12
C LYS A 75 -7.34 -16.98 -17.93
N LYS A 76 -7.45 -16.46 -16.70
CA LYS A 76 -7.15 -15.04 -16.38
C LYS A 76 -5.69 -14.67 -16.66
N LEU A 77 -4.78 -15.65 -16.53
CA LEU A 77 -3.34 -15.44 -16.74
C LEU A 77 -2.91 -15.47 -18.20
N LEU A 78 -3.69 -16.07 -19.11
CA LEU A 78 -3.26 -16.31 -20.50
C LEU A 78 -2.72 -15.06 -21.22
N PRO A 79 -3.34 -13.86 -21.10
CA PRO A 79 -2.82 -12.65 -21.74
C PRO A 79 -1.43 -12.26 -21.21
N LEU A 80 -1.23 -12.35 -19.88
CA LEU A 80 0.06 -12.05 -19.26
C LEU A 80 1.13 -13.07 -19.68
N LEU A 81 0.81 -14.36 -19.65
CA LEU A 81 1.77 -15.42 -19.99
C LEU A 81 2.18 -15.37 -21.46
N ALA A 82 1.25 -15.05 -22.37
CA ALA A 82 1.57 -14.80 -23.77
C ALA A 82 2.55 -13.63 -23.92
N LYS A 83 2.31 -12.51 -23.21
CA LYS A 83 3.23 -11.36 -23.19
C LYS A 83 4.61 -11.73 -22.64
N LYS A 84 4.69 -12.43 -21.51
CA LYS A 84 5.97 -12.86 -20.90
C LYS A 84 6.75 -13.78 -21.84
N ARG A 85 6.08 -14.71 -22.53
CA ARG A 85 6.72 -15.61 -23.50
C ARG A 85 7.33 -14.84 -24.69
N LEU A 86 6.64 -13.81 -25.19
CA LEU A 86 7.14 -12.96 -26.28
C LEU A 86 8.33 -12.09 -25.84
N ALA A 87 8.32 -11.59 -24.60
CA ALA A 87 9.41 -10.79 -24.05
C ALA A 87 10.66 -11.62 -23.68
N GLY A 88 10.53 -12.94 -23.62
CA GLY A 88 11.53 -13.83 -23.06
C GLY A 88 11.37 -13.98 -21.55
N ILE A 89 11.51 -15.21 -21.08
CA ILE A 89 11.41 -15.54 -19.65
C ILE A 89 12.84 -15.65 -19.12
N LYS A 90 13.15 -14.88 -18.08
CA LYS A 90 14.44 -14.98 -17.40
C LYS A 90 14.55 -16.37 -16.75
N GLY A 91 15.61 -17.11 -17.09
CA GLY A 91 15.94 -18.37 -16.42
C GLY A 91 16.35 -18.12 -14.97
N VAL A 92 16.02 -19.04 -14.08
CA VAL A 92 16.29 -18.91 -12.64
C VAL A 92 17.37 -19.91 -12.25
N ARG A 93 18.46 -19.41 -11.67
CA ARG A 93 19.58 -20.25 -11.24
C ARG A 93 19.19 -21.17 -10.08
N GLU A 94 19.87 -22.32 -9.96
CA GLU A 94 19.73 -23.19 -8.79
C GLU A 94 20.23 -22.49 -7.51
N GLU A 95 21.37 -21.80 -7.60
CA GLU A 95 21.84 -20.86 -6.59
C GLU A 95 21.28 -19.47 -6.90
N ARG A 96 20.25 -19.07 -6.14
CA ARG A 96 19.52 -17.83 -6.39
C ARG A 96 20.27 -16.64 -5.80
N THR A 97 20.36 -15.55 -6.56
CA THR A 97 20.75 -14.25 -6.00
C THR A 97 19.51 -13.47 -5.57
N TRP A 98 19.75 -12.33 -4.94
CA TRP A 98 18.72 -11.35 -4.61
C TRP A 98 17.85 -10.97 -5.81
N GLU A 99 18.44 -10.71 -6.98
CA GLU A 99 17.70 -10.34 -8.21
C GLU A 99 16.85 -11.49 -8.75
N ASP A 100 17.27 -12.74 -8.54
CA ASP A 100 16.47 -13.90 -8.91
C ASP A 100 15.28 -14.05 -7.98
N ALA A 101 15.50 -13.88 -6.66
CA ALA A 101 14.45 -13.90 -5.67
C ALA A 101 13.40 -12.80 -5.93
N LEU A 102 13.85 -11.57 -6.21
CA LEU A 102 12.96 -10.45 -6.52
C LEU A 102 12.17 -10.74 -7.80
N TYR A 103 12.82 -11.16 -8.88
CA TYR A 103 12.14 -11.51 -10.14
C TYR A 103 11.06 -12.58 -9.94
N VAL A 104 11.40 -13.64 -9.19
CA VAL A 104 10.46 -14.73 -8.89
C VAL A 104 9.29 -14.21 -8.06
N LEU A 105 9.54 -13.56 -6.91
CA LEU A 105 8.48 -13.11 -6.02
C LEU A 105 7.60 -12.02 -6.64
N SER A 106 8.17 -11.07 -7.39
CA SER A 106 7.39 -10.09 -8.15
C SER A 106 6.51 -10.75 -9.21
N SER A 107 7.01 -11.81 -9.88
CA SER A 107 6.21 -12.58 -10.83
C SER A 107 5.09 -13.38 -10.14
N VAL A 108 5.33 -13.90 -8.94
CA VAL A 108 4.30 -14.55 -8.11
C VAL A 108 3.22 -13.54 -7.74
N PHE A 109 3.62 -12.37 -7.22
CA PHE A 109 2.71 -11.33 -6.77
C PHE A 109 1.79 -10.85 -7.90
N GLU A 110 2.36 -10.48 -9.06
CA GLU A 110 1.62 -10.03 -10.24
C GLU A 110 0.55 -11.06 -10.68
N GLN A 111 0.92 -12.35 -10.65
CA GLN A 111 0.01 -13.41 -11.05
C GLN A 111 -1.07 -13.70 -10.01
N TYR A 112 -0.75 -13.57 -8.72
CA TYR A 112 -1.73 -13.73 -7.64
C TYR A 112 -2.76 -12.60 -7.65
N GLU A 113 -2.35 -11.36 -7.96
CA GLU A 113 -3.26 -10.22 -8.12
C GLU A 113 -4.26 -10.47 -9.27
N ILE A 114 -3.78 -10.89 -10.45
CA ILE A 114 -4.64 -11.18 -11.60
C ILE A 114 -5.61 -12.32 -11.31
N ARG A 115 -5.15 -13.35 -10.58
CA ARG A 115 -5.98 -14.49 -10.21
C ARG A 115 -7.03 -14.14 -9.16
N ASN A 116 -6.82 -13.05 -8.40
CA ASN A 116 -7.55 -12.72 -7.18
C ASN A 116 -7.44 -13.85 -6.15
N THR A 117 -6.22 -14.33 -5.94
CA THR A 117 -5.88 -15.40 -4.98
C THR A 117 -6.13 -14.96 -3.54
N ASP A 118 -6.15 -15.92 -2.61
CA ASP A 118 -6.29 -15.70 -1.18
C ASP A 118 -5.44 -14.50 -0.67
N PRO A 119 -6.06 -13.52 0.02
CA PRO A 119 -5.37 -12.30 0.44
C PRO A 119 -4.18 -12.54 1.37
N TYR A 120 -4.19 -13.60 2.19
CA TYR A 120 -3.05 -13.89 3.06
C TYR A 120 -1.80 -14.22 2.24
N ASN A 121 -1.96 -15.02 1.18
CA ASN A 121 -0.85 -15.36 0.29
C ASN A 121 -0.27 -14.14 -0.44
N LEU A 122 -1.11 -13.17 -0.84
CA LEU A 122 -0.65 -11.89 -1.40
C LEU A 122 0.14 -11.07 -0.38
N GLY A 123 -0.36 -10.98 0.86
CA GLY A 123 0.34 -10.30 1.94
C GLY A 123 1.68 -10.96 2.28
N TYR A 124 1.71 -12.30 2.30
CA TYR A 124 2.93 -13.08 2.55
C TYR A 124 3.99 -12.84 1.47
N VAL A 125 3.62 -12.88 0.19
CA VAL A 125 4.55 -12.59 -0.90
C VAL A 125 5.05 -11.14 -0.83
N ALA A 126 4.17 -10.18 -0.59
CA ALA A 126 4.54 -8.77 -0.44
C ALA A 126 5.53 -8.56 0.72
N GLN A 127 5.31 -9.22 1.86
CA GLN A 127 6.22 -9.14 3.00
C GLN A 127 7.60 -9.73 2.67
N ASN A 128 7.67 -10.86 1.96
CA ASN A 128 8.94 -11.42 1.53
C ASN A 128 9.67 -10.50 0.53
N ILE A 129 8.96 -9.74 -0.30
CA ILE A 129 9.58 -8.74 -1.17
C ILE A 129 10.12 -7.56 -0.35
N ALA A 130 9.38 -7.08 0.65
CA ALA A 130 9.87 -6.05 1.58
C ALA A 130 11.17 -6.50 2.28
N TRP A 131 11.21 -7.77 2.70
CA TRP A 131 12.41 -8.39 3.27
C TRP A 131 13.60 -8.41 2.33
N LEU A 132 13.39 -8.67 1.03
CA LEU A 132 14.47 -8.53 0.05
C LEU A 132 15.02 -7.10 0.04
N TYR A 133 14.17 -6.06 -0.01
CA TYR A 133 14.65 -4.67 0.01
C TYR A 133 15.39 -4.32 1.31
N ARG A 134 14.96 -4.88 2.45
CA ARG A 134 15.67 -4.75 3.74
C ARG A 134 17.11 -5.26 3.66
N GLU A 135 17.36 -6.38 3.00
CA GLU A 135 18.71 -6.96 2.87
C GLU A 135 19.71 -6.02 2.20
N ILE A 136 19.24 -5.22 1.24
CA ILE A 136 20.04 -4.23 0.52
C ILE A 136 19.93 -2.81 1.11
N LYS A 137 19.22 -2.66 2.23
CA LYS A 137 18.98 -1.38 2.94
C LYS A 137 18.27 -0.34 2.07
N ASP A 138 17.36 -0.80 1.21
CA ASP A 138 16.49 0.07 0.42
C ASP A 138 15.18 0.31 1.19
N GLU A 139 15.22 1.30 2.08
CA GLU A 139 14.12 1.62 3.00
C GLU A 139 12.86 2.12 2.26
N GLU A 140 13.04 2.83 1.13
CA GLU A 140 11.93 3.39 0.36
C GLU A 140 11.09 2.27 -0.25
N ASN A 141 11.73 1.34 -0.96
CA ASN A 141 11.02 0.20 -1.53
C ASN A 141 10.53 -0.78 -0.46
N GLU A 142 11.27 -0.95 0.64
CA GLU A 142 10.79 -1.74 1.77
C GLU A 142 9.44 -1.21 2.28
N GLN A 143 9.33 0.10 2.55
CA GLN A 143 8.08 0.71 3.05
C GLN A 143 6.90 0.47 2.11
N VAL A 144 7.10 0.67 0.79
CA VAL A 144 6.07 0.42 -0.23
C VAL A 144 5.53 -1.01 -0.16
N TRP A 145 6.42 -2.00 0.01
CA TRP A 145 6.01 -3.40 0.07
C TRP A 145 5.44 -3.81 1.44
N LEU A 146 5.89 -3.20 2.55
CA LEU A 146 5.27 -3.37 3.86
C LEU A 146 3.84 -2.81 3.89
N GLU A 147 3.58 -1.67 3.25
CA GLU A 147 2.22 -1.13 3.10
C GLU A 147 1.32 -2.09 2.33
N LYS A 148 1.81 -2.63 1.21
CA LYS A 148 1.07 -3.65 0.45
C LYS A 148 0.79 -4.89 1.30
N ALA A 149 1.79 -5.40 2.02
CA ALA A 149 1.63 -6.55 2.90
C ALA A 149 0.55 -6.30 3.96
N LEU A 150 0.58 -5.14 4.61
CA LEU A 150 -0.41 -4.72 5.61
C LEU A 150 -1.82 -4.68 5.03
N GLN A 151 -2.01 -4.05 3.85
CA GLN A 151 -3.31 -3.98 3.19
C GLN A 151 -3.90 -5.37 2.93
N TYR A 152 -3.10 -6.31 2.45
CA TYR A 152 -3.56 -7.67 2.17
C TYR A 152 -3.78 -8.50 3.44
N TYR A 153 -2.97 -8.31 4.48
CA TYR A 153 -3.22 -8.95 5.77
C TYR A 153 -4.49 -8.45 6.46
N LEU A 154 -4.81 -7.16 6.37
CA LEU A 154 -6.09 -6.63 6.82
C LEU A 154 -7.26 -7.27 6.08
N LYS A 155 -7.20 -7.34 4.74
CA LYS A 155 -8.20 -8.04 3.92
C LYS A 155 -8.33 -9.51 4.31
N ALA A 156 -7.21 -10.21 4.52
CA ALA A 156 -7.20 -11.60 4.93
C ALA A 156 -7.86 -11.82 6.30
N TYR A 157 -7.62 -10.89 7.23
CA TYR A 157 -8.20 -10.91 8.56
C TYR A 157 -9.72 -10.68 8.51
N GLU A 158 -10.19 -9.73 7.69
CA GLU A 158 -11.61 -9.43 7.49
C GLU A 158 -12.36 -10.56 6.78
N SER A 159 -11.76 -11.18 5.76
CA SER A 159 -12.38 -12.23 4.96
C SER A 159 -12.33 -13.61 5.59
N SER A 160 -11.77 -13.76 6.79
CA SER A 160 -11.49 -15.06 7.43
C SER A 160 -10.75 -16.01 6.49
N ALA A 161 -9.71 -15.49 5.82
CA ALA A 161 -8.86 -16.23 4.89
C ALA A 161 -8.28 -17.51 5.50
N GLN A 162 -7.86 -18.44 4.65
CA GLN A 162 -7.25 -19.68 5.13
C GLN A 162 -5.81 -19.40 5.59
N LEU A 163 -5.60 -19.42 6.91
CA LEU A 163 -4.30 -19.13 7.51
C LEU A 163 -3.51 -20.41 7.79
N PRO A 164 -2.16 -20.36 7.72
CA PRO A 164 -1.33 -21.46 8.18
C PRO A 164 -1.66 -21.83 9.62
N SER A 165 -1.73 -23.13 9.92
CA SER A 165 -2.06 -23.63 11.26
C SER A 165 -1.09 -23.13 12.32
N THR A 166 0.18 -22.90 11.95
CA THR A 166 1.22 -22.31 12.79
C THR A 166 0.94 -20.84 13.11
N LEU A 167 0.48 -20.05 12.13
CA LEU A 167 0.19 -18.62 12.29
C LEU A 167 -1.18 -18.37 12.93
N GLY A 168 -2.27 -18.81 12.28
CA GLY A 168 -3.65 -18.56 12.71
C GLY A 168 -3.99 -17.09 12.92
N GLU A 169 -5.21 -16.82 13.41
CA GLU A 169 -5.75 -15.46 13.52
C GLU A 169 -4.89 -14.55 14.42
N ALA A 170 -4.37 -15.09 15.52
CA ALA A 170 -3.51 -14.34 16.42
C ALA A 170 -2.15 -13.98 15.82
N GLY A 171 -1.53 -14.91 15.07
CA GLY A 171 -0.28 -14.63 14.37
C GLY A 171 -0.47 -13.59 13.28
N LEU A 172 -1.59 -13.64 12.55
CA LEU A 172 -1.92 -12.62 11.56
C LEU A 172 -2.16 -11.25 12.22
N GLY A 173 -2.92 -11.21 13.33
CA GLY A 173 -3.13 -9.97 14.08
C GLY A 173 -1.83 -9.39 14.64
N TYR A 174 -0.88 -10.24 15.07
CA TYR A 174 0.45 -9.81 15.49
C TYR A 174 1.23 -9.17 14.34
N LEU A 175 1.26 -9.82 13.16
CA LEU A 175 1.92 -9.26 11.99
C LEU A 175 1.30 -7.93 11.58
N ILE A 176 -0.03 -7.79 11.61
CA ILE A 176 -0.70 -6.51 11.34
C ILE A 176 -0.23 -5.44 12.33
N ALA A 177 -0.18 -5.75 13.64
CA ALA A 177 0.33 -4.82 14.65
C ALA A 177 1.77 -4.40 14.39
N ASP A 178 2.64 -5.35 14.07
CA ASP A 178 4.06 -5.08 13.82
C ASP A 178 4.28 -4.25 12.55
N LEU A 179 3.57 -4.56 11.46
CA LEU A 179 3.65 -3.79 10.23
C LEU A 179 3.16 -2.35 10.41
N TYR A 180 2.06 -2.13 11.14
CA TYR A 180 1.64 -0.78 11.52
C TYR A 180 2.74 -0.04 12.29
N ALA A 181 3.42 -0.73 13.22
CA ALA A 181 4.51 -0.14 14.00
C ALA A 181 5.71 0.26 13.11
N ARG A 182 6.10 -0.61 12.17
CA ARG A 182 7.18 -0.36 11.21
C ARG A 182 6.89 0.80 10.28
N LEU A 183 5.64 0.97 9.90
CA LEU A 183 5.14 2.09 9.09
C LEU A 183 4.90 3.36 9.94
N GLY A 184 5.30 3.38 11.21
CA GLY A 184 5.16 4.53 12.11
C GLY A 184 3.76 4.79 12.65
N ASN A 185 2.77 3.96 12.32
CA ASN A 185 1.40 4.10 12.80
C ASN A 185 1.20 3.36 14.14
N TYR A 186 1.78 3.93 15.20
CA TYR A 186 1.80 3.33 16.54
C TYR A 186 0.41 3.21 17.18
N ARG A 187 -0.54 4.07 16.82
CA ARG A 187 -1.90 4.04 17.38
C ARG A 187 -2.64 2.77 16.94
N ASP A 188 -2.60 2.46 15.66
CA ASP A 188 -3.24 1.26 15.12
C ASP A 188 -2.47 0.00 15.51
N ALA A 189 -1.13 0.08 15.53
CA ALA A 189 -0.28 -0.98 16.07
C ALA A 189 -0.68 -1.39 17.50
N LEU A 190 -0.88 -0.43 18.40
CA LEU A 190 -1.32 -0.68 19.79
C LEU A 190 -2.69 -1.32 19.88
N GLN A 191 -3.65 -0.88 19.05
CA GLN A 191 -5.00 -1.45 19.02
C GLN A 191 -4.94 -2.92 18.60
N TRP A 192 -4.19 -3.22 17.54
CA TRP A 192 -4.02 -4.59 17.06
C TRP A 192 -3.26 -5.48 18.05
N ALA A 193 -2.16 -4.98 18.65
CA ALA A 193 -1.44 -5.73 19.68
C ALA A 193 -2.34 -6.02 20.90
N SER A 194 -3.10 -5.03 21.37
CA SER A 194 -4.05 -5.20 22.48
C SER A 194 -5.14 -6.22 22.13
N ARG A 195 -5.65 -6.20 20.89
CA ARG A 195 -6.64 -7.16 20.40
C ARG A 195 -6.09 -8.58 20.52
N VAL A 196 -4.87 -8.83 20.05
CA VAL A 196 -4.25 -10.17 20.07
C VAL A 196 -3.98 -10.66 21.49
N VAL A 197 -3.54 -9.79 22.40
CA VAL A 197 -3.29 -10.12 23.82
C VAL A 197 -4.59 -10.51 24.54
N GLN A 198 -5.72 -9.92 24.14
CA GLN A 198 -7.04 -10.19 24.75
C GLN A 198 -7.76 -11.41 24.16
N MET A 199 -7.27 -11.98 23.04
CA MET A 199 -7.90 -13.11 22.37
C MET A 199 -7.84 -14.40 23.22
N PRO A 200 -8.98 -14.96 23.67
CA PRO A 200 -8.99 -16.14 24.55
C PRO A 200 -8.39 -17.39 23.89
N LYS A 201 -8.58 -17.55 22.58
CA LYS A 201 -8.03 -18.66 21.77
C LYS A 201 -6.50 -18.63 21.67
N ASN A 202 -5.86 -17.51 22.02
CA ASN A 202 -4.43 -17.31 21.85
C ASN A 202 -3.57 -17.97 22.94
N ARG A 203 -4.17 -18.36 24.08
CA ARG A 203 -3.47 -19.10 25.14
C ARG A 203 -2.91 -20.46 24.69
N LYS A 204 -3.36 -20.97 23.54
CA LYS A 204 -2.85 -22.22 22.93
C LYS A 204 -1.65 -22.00 21.99
N LYS A 205 -1.36 -20.77 21.58
CA LYS A 205 -0.21 -20.41 20.71
C LYS A 205 0.75 -19.50 21.47
N VAL A 206 1.53 -20.12 22.35
CA VAL A 206 2.43 -19.44 23.31
C VAL A 206 3.31 -18.36 22.66
N LEU A 207 3.85 -18.61 21.46
CA LEU A 207 4.75 -17.68 20.77
C LEU A 207 4.09 -16.33 20.45
N PHE A 208 2.92 -16.33 19.80
CA PHE A 208 2.30 -15.07 19.36
C PHE A 208 1.66 -14.28 20.50
N ASP A 209 1.26 -14.94 21.59
CA ASP A 209 0.87 -14.24 22.82
C ASP A 209 2.09 -13.52 23.44
N GLN A 210 3.25 -14.18 23.53
CA GLN A 210 4.49 -13.58 24.04
C GLN A 210 4.94 -12.41 23.16
N LEU A 211 5.10 -12.62 21.87
CA LEU A 211 5.52 -11.59 20.92
C LEU A 211 4.56 -10.38 20.92
N SER A 212 3.25 -10.61 21.01
CA SER A 212 2.27 -9.52 21.07
C SER A 212 2.34 -8.73 22.38
N ARG A 213 2.69 -9.38 23.50
CA ARG A 213 2.89 -8.68 24.79
C ARG A 213 4.15 -7.83 24.77
N GLU A 214 5.24 -8.37 24.24
CA GLU A 214 6.51 -7.65 24.05
C GLU A 214 6.28 -6.43 23.13
N LEU A 215 5.69 -6.65 21.95
CA LEU A 215 5.34 -5.57 21.03
C LEU A 215 4.43 -4.53 21.69
N TRP A 216 3.42 -4.94 22.46
CA TRP A 216 2.54 -4.02 23.16
C TRP A 216 3.26 -3.18 24.22
N GLN A 217 4.23 -3.76 24.95
CA GLN A 217 5.05 -3.04 25.93
C GLN A 217 5.93 -2.01 25.23
N ASP A 218 6.66 -2.40 24.19
CA ASP A 218 7.53 -1.52 23.40
C ASP A 218 6.73 -0.37 22.78
N LEU A 219 5.58 -0.70 22.19
CA LEU A 219 4.68 0.28 21.60
C LEU A 219 4.10 1.23 22.62
N ARG A 220 3.88 0.82 23.88
CA ARG A 220 3.35 1.70 24.92
C ARG A 220 4.34 2.80 25.29
N GLU A 221 5.63 2.50 25.26
CA GLU A 221 6.71 3.48 25.51
C GLU A 221 6.90 4.40 24.31
N LYS A 222 6.92 3.84 23.10
CA LYS A 222 6.99 4.60 21.83
C LYS A 222 5.75 5.47 21.62
N TYR A 223 4.57 4.99 21.98
CA TYR A 223 3.33 5.77 21.92
C TYR A 223 3.27 6.81 23.03
N LYS A 224 3.86 6.60 24.21
CA LYS A 224 3.90 7.66 25.25
C LYS A 224 4.80 8.82 24.83
N SER A 225 5.94 8.54 24.20
CA SER A 225 6.82 9.56 23.63
C SER A 225 6.17 10.25 22.42
N SER A 226 5.62 9.47 21.48
CA SER A 226 4.92 10.03 20.31
C SER A 226 3.63 10.75 20.68
N SER A 227 2.85 10.28 21.66
CA SER A 227 1.60 10.94 22.09
C SER A 227 1.83 12.19 22.93
N GLN A 228 2.98 12.35 23.58
CA GLN A 228 3.34 13.59 24.26
C GLN A 228 3.79 14.64 23.25
N GLU A 229 4.60 14.27 22.25
CA GLU A 229 4.94 15.14 21.12
C GLU A 229 3.73 15.44 20.23
N GLU A 230 2.87 14.45 19.96
CA GLU A 230 1.68 14.62 19.15
C GLU A 230 0.55 15.33 19.92
N ARG A 231 0.43 15.19 21.25
CA ARG A 231 -0.45 16.05 22.07
C ARG A 231 0.09 17.46 22.20
N ASN A 232 1.40 17.64 22.38
CA ASN A 232 2.01 18.97 22.44
C ASN A 232 1.89 19.65 21.08
N TRP A 233 2.19 18.94 19.99
CA TRP A 233 1.95 19.38 18.62
C TRP A 233 0.47 19.70 18.38
N ARG A 234 -0.47 18.79 18.69
CA ARG A 234 -1.91 19.02 18.53
C ARG A 234 -2.41 20.19 19.37
N THR A 235 -1.86 20.42 20.57
CA THR A 235 -2.25 21.52 21.46
C THR A 235 -1.68 22.84 20.96
N THR A 236 -0.40 22.89 20.61
CA THR A 236 0.25 24.07 20.01
C THR A 236 -0.39 24.42 18.67
N LEU A 237 -0.56 23.44 17.77
CA LEU A 237 -1.23 23.61 16.49
C LEU A 237 -2.69 24.07 16.67
N ARG A 238 -3.44 23.49 17.62
CA ARG A 238 -4.79 23.94 17.95
C ARG A 238 -4.81 25.39 18.38
N THR A 239 -3.92 25.77 19.28
CA THR A 239 -3.82 27.14 19.78
C THR A 239 -3.41 28.11 18.68
N ASP A 240 -2.47 27.74 17.81
CA ASP A 240 -1.98 28.59 16.73
C ASP A 240 -3.00 28.71 15.59
N VAL A 241 -3.68 27.63 15.21
CA VAL A 241 -4.82 27.67 14.27
C VAL A 241 -5.94 28.53 14.83
N GLN A 242 -6.33 28.29 16.08
CA GLN A 242 -7.42 29.04 16.71
C GLN A 242 -7.07 30.54 16.79
N ARG A 243 -5.82 30.88 17.15
CA ARG A 243 -5.33 32.26 17.15
C ARG A 243 -5.36 32.88 15.75
N THR A 244 -4.92 32.14 14.73
CA THR A 244 -4.91 32.58 13.33
C THR A 244 -6.33 32.85 12.84
N LEU A 245 -7.24 31.92 13.04
CA LEU A 245 -8.65 32.04 12.63
C LEU A 245 -9.36 33.18 13.39
N GLN A 246 -9.12 33.31 14.71
CA GLN A 246 -9.65 34.41 15.50
C GLN A 246 -9.13 35.78 15.03
N SER A 247 -7.84 35.88 14.70
CA SER A 247 -7.23 37.13 14.18
C SER A 247 -7.84 37.56 12.84
N LYS A 248 -8.31 36.60 12.04
CA LYS A 248 -9.00 36.82 10.76
C LYS A 248 -10.52 36.96 10.90
N GLY A 249 -11.07 36.92 12.12
CA GLY A 249 -12.52 37.05 12.37
C GLY A 249 -13.36 35.86 11.88
N VAL A 250 -12.74 34.68 11.77
CA VAL A 250 -13.41 33.42 11.38
C VAL A 250 -14.16 32.84 12.58
N LEU A 251 -15.40 32.40 12.35
CA LEU A 251 -16.26 31.84 13.40
C LEU A 251 -15.78 30.45 13.85
N THR A 252 -16.09 30.09 15.10
CA THR A 252 -15.78 28.76 15.66
C THR A 252 -16.45 27.63 14.89
N THR A 253 -17.65 27.85 14.37
CA THR A 253 -18.37 26.91 13.50
C THR A 253 -17.63 26.63 12.20
N THR A 254 -16.94 27.62 11.64
CA THR A 254 -16.08 27.45 10.44
C THR A 254 -14.87 26.58 10.76
N MET A 255 -14.24 26.78 11.93
CA MET A 255 -13.16 25.91 12.41
C MET A 255 -13.63 24.46 12.53
N ASP A 256 -14.81 24.21 13.12
CA ASP A 256 -15.39 22.87 13.21
C ASP A 256 -15.66 22.25 11.84
N SER A 257 -16.08 23.07 10.86
CA SER A 257 -16.26 22.63 9.47
C SER A 257 -14.95 22.32 8.76
N LEU A 258 -13.88 23.10 8.96
CA LEU A 258 -12.55 22.78 8.44
C LEU A 258 -12.02 21.47 9.03
N ILE A 259 -12.24 21.26 10.32
CA ILE A 259 -11.87 20.02 11.02
C ILE A 259 -12.60 18.82 10.43
N ARG A 260 -13.92 18.94 10.30
CA ARG A 260 -14.80 17.86 9.85
C ARG A 260 -14.62 17.55 8.36
N ASN A 261 -14.52 18.58 7.52
CA ASN A 261 -14.59 18.43 6.07
C ASN A 261 -13.20 18.33 5.45
N VAL A 262 -12.22 19.10 5.95
CA VAL A 262 -10.86 19.19 5.37
C VAL A 262 -9.85 18.38 6.20
N GLY A 263 -10.26 17.82 7.34
CA GLY A 263 -9.37 17.04 8.20
C GLY A 263 -8.23 17.89 8.77
N LEU A 264 -8.49 19.15 9.11
CA LEU A 264 -7.49 20.14 9.56
C LEU A 264 -6.51 19.62 10.64
N TRP A 265 -6.96 18.69 11.50
CA TRP A 265 -6.12 18.07 12.54
C TRP A 265 -5.15 17.00 12.03
N ALA A 266 -5.43 16.40 10.87
CA ALA A 266 -4.76 15.21 10.40
C ALA A 266 -3.45 15.52 9.66
N SER A 267 -3.34 16.66 8.99
CA SER A 267 -2.18 16.95 8.15
C SER A 267 -1.18 17.94 8.73
N GLY A 268 -1.55 18.80 9.69
CA GLY A 268 -0.65 19.77 10.33
C GLY A 268 -0.12 20.89 9.42
N GLU A 269 0.17 20.58 8.16
CA GLU A 269 0.66 21.46 7.11
C GLU A 269 -0.39 22.46 6.63
N ILE A 270 -1.68 22.09 6.64
CA ILE A 270 -2.80 22.95 6.19
C ILE A 270 -2.81 24.30 6.92
N VAL A 271 -2.32 24.35 8.16
CA VAL A 271 -2.29 25.59 8.94
C VAL A 271 -1.47 26.68 8.26
N LYS A 272 -0.35 26.30 7.62
CA LYS A 272 0.46 27.24 6.84
C LYS A 272 -0.31 27.73 5.61
N ASP A 273 -1.00 26.83 4.93
CA ASP A 273 -1.80 27.16 3.74
C ASP A 273 -2.93 28.15 4.05
N LEU A 274 -3.47 28.17 5.28
CA LEU A 274 -4.52 29.10 5.70
C LEU A 274 -3.99 30.50 6.07
N GLN A 275 -2.68 30.68 6.30
CA GLN A 275 -2.12 31.96 6.77
C GLN A 275 -2.30 33.08 5.75
N ASP A 276 -2.15 32.76 4.46
CA ASP A 276 -2.18 33.74 3.37
C ASP A 276 -3.60 33.95 2.80
N LEU A 277 -4.59 33.20 3.28
CA LEU A 277 -5.98 33.26 2.79
C LEU A 277 -6.81 34.33 3.51
N THR A 278 -7.78 34.90 2.79
CA THR A 278 -8.79 35.80 3.38
C THR A 278 -9.80 35.02 4.21
N LYS A 279 -10.65 35.71 4.98
CA LYS A 279 -11.73 35.07 5.73
C LYS A 279 -12.69 34.33 4.79
N GLU A 280 -13.05 34.97 3.69
CA GLU A 280 -13.97 34.47 2.68
C GLU A 280 -13.41 33.21 2.01
N ASP A 281 -12.11 33.19 1.67
CA ASP A 281 -11.43 32.01 1.11
C ASP A 281 -11.48 30.82 2.09
N ILE A 282 -11.21 31.08 3.38
CA ILE A 282 -11.24 30.05 4.42
C ILE A 282 -12.65 29.50 4.61
N GLU A 283 -13.67 30.36 4.58
CA GLU A 283 -15.08 29.96 4.68
C GLU A 283 -15.53 29.15 3.47
N ALA A 284 -15.09 29.50 2.26
CA ALA A 284 -15.36 28.75 1.03
C ALA A 284 -14.70 27.36 1.04
N VAL A 285 -13.48 27.26 1.54
CA VAL A 285 -12.79 25.97 1.74
C VAL A 285 -13.53 25.13 2.79
N ALA A 286 -13.94 25.75 3.91
CA ALA A 286 -14.65 25.08 5.00
C ALA A 286 -16.03 24.56 4.59
N SER A 287 -16.74 25.30 3.73
CA SER A 287 -18.09 24.98 3.25
C SER A 287 -18.10 23.94 2.13
N PHE A 288 -16.92 23.54 1.62
CA PHE A 288 -16.79 22.66 0.46
C PHE A 288 -17.43 23.24 -0.81
N GLU A 289 -17.48 24.57 -0.93
CA GLU A 289 -18.05 25.24 -2.11
C GLU A 289 -17.38 24.80 -3.42
N TRP A 290 -16.04 24.65 -3.40
CA TRP A 290 -15.27 24.15 -4.54
C TRP A 290 -15.72 22.76 -5.01
N PHE A 291 -16.07 21.88 -4.07
CA PHE A 291 -16.48 20.51 -4.36
C PHE A 291 -17.92 20.46 -4.89
N ASN A 292 -18.80 21.29 -4.32
CA ASN A 292 -20.15 21.46 -4.84
C ASN A 292 -20.13 22.01 -6.26
N LYS A 293 -19.27 22.99 -6.55
CA LYS A 293 -19.06 23.51 -7.91
C LYS A 293 -18.47 22.47 -8.85
N LEU A 294 -17.53 21.65 -8.37
CA LEU A 294 -17.04 20.52 -9.14
C LEU A 294 -18.18 19.58 -9.54
N ILE A 295 -19.01 19.15 -8.59
CA ILE A 295 -20.15 18.25 -8.85
C ILE A 295 -21.14 18.86 -9.84
N GLU A 296 -21.49 20.13 -9.65
CA GLU A 296 -22.43 20.87 -10.50
C GLU A 296 -21.92 20.91 -11.95
N ILE A 297 -20.65 21.32 -12.12
CA ILE A 297 -20.00 21.43 -13.42
C ILE A 297 -19.76 20.05 -14.04
N SER A 298 -19.47 19.04 -13.23
CA SER A 298 -19.15 17.67 -13.67
C SER A 298 -20.34 16.76 -13.88
N SER A 299 -21.56 17.27 -13.80
CA SER A 299 -22.76 16.48 -14.10
C SER A 299 -22.65 15.87 -15.51
N GLY A 300 -22.86 14.55 -15.62
CA GLY A 300 -22.68 13.81 -16.87
C GLY A 300 -21.23 13.43 -17.21
N HIS A 301 -20.29 13.53 -16.25
CA HIS A 301 -18.91 13.08 -16.40
C HIS A 301 -18.56 11.98 -15.39
N LYS A 302 -17.69 11.06 -15.79
CA LYS A 302 -17.08 10.02 -14.95
C LYS A 302 -15.67 10.40 -14.57
N ILE A 303 -15.33 10.20 -13.29
CA ILE A 303 -13.95 10.30 -12.81
C ILE A 303 -13.13 9.18 -13.45
N ILE A 304 -12.07 9.54 -14.18
CA ILE A 304 -11.10 8.56 -14.67
C ILE A 304 -9.81 8.70 -13.87
N GLY A 305 -9.47 7.65 -13.14
CA GLY A 305 -8.20 7.53 -12.43
C GLY A 305 -7.03 7.41 -13.41
N ASP A 306 -6.23 8.46 -13.43
CA ASP A 306 -4.78 8.57 -13.62
C ASP A 306 -3.99 7.59 -14.53
N ILE A 307 -4.12 6.26 -14.41
CA ILE A 307 -3.24 5.31 -15.14
C ILE A 307 -3.35 5.43 -16.68
N GLN A 308 -4.52 5.78 -17.21
CA GLN A 308 -4.69 5.97 -18.67
C GLN A 308 -4.26 7.36 -19.15
N LEU A 309 -4.40 8.39 -18.31
CA LEU A 309 -4.08 9.78 -18.64
C LEU A 309 -2.61 10.14 -18.38
N ALA A 310 -1.96 9.54 -17.38
CA ALA A 310 -0.53 9.65 -17.14
C ALA A 310 0.32 9.25 -18.36
N LYS A 311 -0.17 8.33 -19.19
CA LYS A 311 0.49 7.94 -20.46
C LYS A 311 0.43 9.02 -21.53
N LEU A 312 -0.61 9.85 -21.52
CA LEU A 312 -0.81 10.96 -22.46
C LEU A 312 0.02 12.20 -22.09
N LEU A 313 0.41 12.34 -20.82
CA LEU A 313 1.17 13.48 -20.27
C LEU A 313 2.70 13.27 -20.29
N SER A 314 3.20 12.38 -21.13
CA SER A 314 4.59 11.90 -21.18
C SER A 314 5.64 12.94 -21.63
N SER A 315 5.43 14.22 -21.35
CA SER A 315 6.38 15.31 -21.60
C SER A 315 6.81 16.14 -20.37
N GLY A 316 6.38 15.86 -19.14
CA GLY A 316 6.99 16.56 -17.99
C GLY A 316 6.37 16.30 -16.61
N GLN A 317 7.24 15.91 -15.68
CA GLN A 317 7.29 16.07 -14.20
C GLN A 317 6.06 16.42 -13.32
N GLU A 318 4.80 16.24 -13.72
CA GLU A 318 3.67 16.65 -12.88
C GLU A 318 2.75 15.52 -12.46
N GLU A 319 2.58 15.38 -11.14
CA GLU A 319 1.58 14.52 -10.53
C GLU A 319 0.16 14.96 -10.95
N PRO A 320 -0.78 14.03 -11.08
CA PRO A 320 -1.89 14.18 -11.99
C PRO A 320 -3.03 15.01 -11.41
N ALA A 321 -3.71 15.69 -12.32
CA ALA A 321 -4.96 16.39 -12.10
C ALA A 321 -6.14 15.40 -12.07
N VAL A 322 -7.24 15.74 -11.38
CA VAL A 322 -8.45 14.91 -11.42
C VAL A 322 -9.14 15.16 -12.76
N TYR A 323 -9.17 14.13 -13.62
CA TYR A 323 -9.81 14.19 -14.93
C TYR A 323 -11.22 13.63 -14.90
N LEU A 324 -12.14 14.34 -15.54
CA LEU A 324 -13.56 14.02 -15.62
C LEU A 324 -13.94 13.90 -17.09
N MET A 325 -14.31 12.69 -17.50
CA MET A 325 -14.60 12.37 -18.90
C MET A 325 -16.10 12.28 -19.12
N PRO A 326 -16.63 12.80 -20.24
CA PRO A 326 -18.06 12.76 -20.50
C PRO A 326 -18.59 11.33 -20.61
N GLU A 327 -19.80 11.09 -20.12
CA GLU A 327 -20.44 9.77 -20.20
C GLU A 327 -20.84 9.37 -21.62
N ARG A 328 -21.03 10.35 -22.50
CA ARG A 328 -21.40 10.17 -23.90
C ARG A 328 -20.52 11.06 -24.77
N TRP A 329 -19.95 10.48 -25.83
CA TRP A 329 -19.24 11.22 -26.86
C TRP A 329 -20.24 11.61 -27.96
N PRO A 330 -20.28 12.84 -28.50
CA PRO A 330 -19.26 13.91 -28.44
C PRO A 330 -19.60 15.13 -27.54
N GLU A 331 -20.62 15.06 -26.68
CA GLU A 331 -20.94 16.13 -25.70
C GLU A 331 -21.24 15.52 -24.32
N PRO A 332 -20.78 16.12 -23.19
CA PRO A 332 -19.95 17.34 -22.98
C PRO A 332 -18.42 17.17 -23.18
N PRO A 333 -17.60 18.25 -23.16
CA PRO A 333 -16.13 18.16 -23.27
C PRO A 333 -15.48 17.59 -22.00
N ALA A 334 -14.24 17.09 -22.11
CA ALA A 334 -13.48 16.64 -20.95
C ALA A 334 -13.20 17.79 -19.98
N MET A 335 -13.06 17.48 -18.70
CA MET A 335 -12.69 18.47 -17.68
C MET A 335 -11.54 18.01 -16.81
N VAL A 336 -10.87 19.00 -16.23
CA VAL A 336 -9.75 18.79 -15.32
C VAL A 336 -9.89 19.72 -14.11
N LEU A 337 -9.70 19.16 -12.91
CA LEU A 337 -9.46 19.92 -11.68
C LEU A 337 -7.95 19.90 -11.40
N THR A 338 -7.33 21.07 -11.39
CA THR A 338 -5.88 21.24 -11.23
C THR A 338 -5.55 22.44 -10.34
N ASP A 339 -4.37 22.45 -9.74
CA ASP A 339 -3.80 23.59 -9.00
C ASP A 339 -2.87 24.46 -9.87
N GLN A 340 -2.74 24.13 -11.15
CA GLN A 340 -1.93 24.89 -12.10
C GLN A 340 -2.77 25.53 -13.22
N PRO A 341 -2.49 26.79 -13.60
CA PRO A 341 -3.10 27.38 -14.78
C PRO A 341 -2.46 26.80 -16.06
N LEU A 342 -3.22 25.96 -16.79
CA LEU A 342 -2.79 25.44 -18.11
C LEU A 342 -2.66 26.59 -19.13
N SER A 343 -1.61 26.55 -19.96
CA SER A 343 -1.31 27.57 -20.98
C SER A 343 -2.36 27.66 -22.11
N SER A 344 -2.60 28.90 -22.56
CA SER A 344 -3.44 29.43 -23.66
C SER A 344 -4.32 28.45 -24.46
N GLY A 345 -5.65 28.64 -24.37
CA GLY A 345 -6.66 28.05 -25.27
C GLY A 345 -7.80 27.31 -24.57
N LYS A 346 -7.65 26.99 -23.28
CA LYS A 346 -8.65 26.26 -22.48
C LYS A 346 -9.58 27.21 -21.71
N LYS A 347 -10.87 26.85 -21.62
CA LYS A 347 -11.89 27.64 -20.92
C LYS A 347 -11.91 27.29 -19.43
N ILE A 348 -11.71 28.29 -18.57
CA ILE A 348 -11.83 28.17 -17.12
C ILE A 348 -13.31 28.22 -16.75
N LEU A 349 -13.83 27.17 -16.13
CA LEU A 349 -15.21 27.06 -15.68
C LEU A 349 -15.38 27.59 -14.26
N TRP A 350 -14.37 27.39 -13.42
CA TRP A 350 -14.35 27.88 -12.05
C TRP A 350 -12.90 28.05 -11.57
N GLN A 351 -12.69 29.05 -10.72
CA GLN A 351 -11.45 29.26 -9.99
C GLN A 351 -11.76 29.65 -8.55
N GLY A 352 -10.96 29.17 -7.61
CA GLY A 352 -11.11 29.49 -6.20
C GLY A 352 -10.14 28.68 -5.35
N TYR A 353 -10.24 28.79 -4.02
CA TYR A 353 -9.46 27.94 -3.13
C TYR A 353 -10.22 26.67 -2.80
N GLY A 354 -9.50 25.56 -2.75
CA GLY A 354 -10.05 24.28 -2.38
C GLY A 354 -8.98 23.35 -1.85
N PHE A 355 -9.39 22.13 -1.54
CA PHE A 355 -8.51 21.11 -0.99
C PHE A 355 -8.17 20.06 -2.04
N LEU A 356 -6.87 19.90 -2.32
CA LEU A 356 -6.39 18.92 -3.29
C LEU A 356 -5.10 18.28 -2.77
N LYS A 357 -5.04 16.94 -2.77
CA LYS A 357 -3.87 16.15 -2.35
C LYS A 357 -3.31 16.56 -0.99
N GLY A 358 -4.18 16.74 0.00
CA GLY A 358 -3.75 17.04 1.37
C GLY A 358 -3.41 18.51 1.66
N LYS A 359 -3.50 19.40 0.65
CA LYS A 359 -3.12 20.82 0.77
C LYS A 359 -4.23 21.75 0.30
N VAL A 360 -4.31 22.93 0.92
CA VAL A 360 -5.21 23.99 0.42
C VAL A 360 -4.48 24.74 -0.68
N ARG A 361 -5.09 24.80 -1.87
CA ARG A 361 -4.47 25.37 -3.06
C ARG A 361 -5.48 26.21 -3.82
N LYS A 362 -4.97 27.12 -4.65
CA LYS A 362 -5.79 27.73 -5.69
C LYS A 362 -6.06 26.68 -6.74
N LEU A 363 -7.33 26.36 -6.96
CA LEU A 363 -7.80 25.34 -7.87
C LEU A 363 -8.49 25.97 -9.08
N PHE A 364 -8.40 25.27 -10.19
CA PHE A 364 -9.03 25.60 -11.46
C PHE A 364 -9.80 24.37 -11.97
N ILE A 365 -11.06 24.59 -12.35
CA ILE A 365 -11.84 23.62 -13.12
C ILE A 365 -11.85 24.12 -14.56
N MET A 366 -11.34 23.32 -15.49
CA MET A 366 -11.12 23.74 -16.88
C MET A 366 -11.66 22.70 -17.87
N GLU A 367 -12.18 23.15 -19.02
CA GLU A 367 -12.46 22.30 -20.18
C GLU A 367 -11.13 21.93 -20.88
N VAL A 368 -10.95 20.66 -21.26
CA VAL A 368 -9.74 20.12 -21.92
C VAL A 368 -10.02 19.60 -23.31
#